data_AF-Q608H3-F1
#
_entry.id   AF-Q608H3-F1
#
_cell.length_a   1.000
_cell.length_b   1.000
_cell.length_c   1.000
_cell.angle_alpha   90.00
_cell.angle_beta   90.00
_cell.angle_gamma   90.00
#
_symmetry.space_group_name_H-M   'P 1'
#
loop_
_entity.id
_entity.type
_entity.pdbx_description
1 polymer ?
#
loop_
_entity_poly.entity_id
_entity_poly.type
_entity_poly.pdbx_seq_one_letter_code
_entity_poly.pdbx_strand_id
1 'polypeptide(L)'
;MLAQVLKRAARVWADRGKPRRETSPAVPEEVGAGVASGDEKDAEAVFVSLLRQNPESPEALHGLGRLQGMRGELAPAGRNLAEAVRLKPDFAEAWIDLGNVHLMSEKPEEAESAYRRALAVDETSALAWCNLGICQQRRSQLKQASESFRRALDLNPRFGLALRHWVGIQTKLDWPDGAAELLEHWADTAPDDAEAQAAVGFMYLNRPLKKCPSKRPCTRLRGSEAGASRFSRLRQPLGLPLWGLLAHFGRTDPRNHA
;
A
#
# COMPACT_ATOMS: atom_id res chain seq x y z
N MET A 1 16.95 -28.67 18.21
CA MET A 1 15.65 -28.36 18.86
C MET A 1 15.18 -26.93 18.64
N LEU A 2 16.03 -25.90 18.75
CA LEU A 2 15.68 -24.48 18.53
C LEU A 2 15.01 -24.19 17.17
N ALA A 3 15.53 -24.77 16.07
CA ALA A 3 14.95 -24.63 14.73
C ALA A 3 13.56 -25.26 14.57
N GLN A 4 13.20 -26.28 15.37
CA GLN A 4 11.87 -26.89 15.35
C GLN A 4 10.86 -26.09 16.18
N VAL A 5 11.31 -25.44 17.27
CA VAL A 5 10.49 -24.54 18.08
C VAL A 5 10.21 -23.24 17.33
N LEU A 6 11.22 -22.66 16.68
CA LEU A 6 11.06 -21.50 15.78
C LEU A 6 10.18 -21.84 14.57
N LYS A 7 10.33 -23.03 13.98
CA LYS A 7 9.42 -23.52 12.92
C LYS A 7 7.99 -23.76 13.41
N ARG A 8 7.77 -24.10 14.69
CA ARG A 8 6.44 -24.27 15.27
C ARG A 8 5.77 -22.91 15.55
N ALA A 9 6.49 -21.97 16.15
CA ALA A 9 6.00 -20.60 16.35
C ALA A 9 5.73 -19.90 15.02
N ALA A 10 6.63 -20.04 14.03
CA ALA A 10 6.44 -19.53 12.68
C ALA A 10 5.32 -20.24 11.90
N ARG A 11 5.08 -21.55 12.11
CA ARG A 11 3.94 -22.26 11.48
C ARG A 11 2.59 -21.85 12.03
N VAL A 12 2.49 -21.69 13.36
CA VAL A 12 1.25 -21.23 14.00
C VAL A 12 0.84 -19.85 13.48
N TRP A 13 1.82 -19.02 13.12
CA TRP A 13 1.61 -17.71 12.52
C TRP A 13 1.44 -17.74 10.99
N ALA A 14 2.17 -18.60 10.26
CA ALA A 14 2.12 -18.70 8.80
C ALA A 14 0.89 -19.46 8.25
N ASP A 15 0.32 -20.42 8.99
CA ASP A 15 -0.86 -21.18 8.54
C ASP A 15 -2.18 -20.38 8.66
N ARG A 16 -2.20 -19.27 9.40
CA ARG A 16 -3.38 -18.38 9.49
C ARG A 16 -3.40 -17.28 8.42
N GLY A 17 -2.35 -17.17 7.61
CA GLY A 17 -2.20 -16.15 6.56
C GLY A 17 -2.44 -16.62 5.13
N LYS A 18 -2.85 -17.88 4.89
CA LYS A 18 -3.24 -18.31 3.54
C LYS A 18 -4.68 -17.90 3.25
N PRO A 19 -4.94 -17.03 2.28
CA PRO A 19 -6.31 -16.79 1.85
C PRO A 19 -6.84 -18.09 1.26
N ARG A 20 -7.92 -18.63 1.86
CA ARG A 20 -8.74 -19.61 1.15
C ARG A 20 -9.22 -18.94 -0.12
N ARG A 21 -9.00 -19.61 -1.26
CA ARG A 21 -9.67 -19.27 -2.52
C ARG A 21 -11.16 -19.37 -2.26
N GLU A 22 -11.84 -18.25 -2.06
CA GLU A 22 -13.27 -18.11 -2.26
C GLU A 22 -13.62 -16.61 -2.25
N THR A 23 -14.05 -16.17 -3.43
CA THR A 23 -14.86 -14.99 -3.77
C THR A 23 -15.09 -13.93 -2.68
N SER A 24 -14.68 -12.69 -2.99
CA SER A 24 -15.22 -11.45 -2.41
C SER A 24 -16.76 -11.54 -2.30
N PRO A 25 -17.36 -11.15 -1.16
CA PRO A 25 -17.48 -9.73 -0.84
C PRO A 25 -17.30 -9.38 0.65
N ALA A 26 -17.19 -8.07 0.88
CA ALA A 26 -17.28 -7.38 2.16
C ALA A 26 -16.06 -7.48 3.10
N VAL A 27 -15.62 -6.29 3.51
CA VAL A 27 -14.63 -6.01 4.54
C VAL A 27 -15.09 -6.68 5.84
N PRO A 28 -14.26 -7.49 6.53
CA PRO A 28 -14.52 -7.80 7.92
C PRO A 28 -14.16 -6.55 8.74
N GLU A 29 -15.19 -5.79 9.03
CA GLU A 29 -15.26 -4.85 10.14
C GLU A 29 -15.21 -5.64 11.48
N GLU A 30 -14.11 -6.35 11.71
CA GLU A 30 -13.78 -6.99 12.99
C GLU A 30 -12.31 -6.72 13.34
N VAL A 31 -11.95 -5.44 13.34
CA VAL A 31 -10.79 -4.95 14.07
C VAL A 31 -11.25 -4.73 15.52
N GLY A 32 -11.10 -5.77 16.33
CA GLY A 32 -11.03 -5.66 17.79
C GLY A 32 -12.28 -6.12 18.55
N ALA A 33 -12.22 -7.33 19.12
CA ALA A 33 -12.65 -7.61 20.49
C ALA A 33 -12.45 -9.10 20.83
N GLY A 34 -11.40 -9.44 21.59
CA GLY A 34 -11.48 -10.60 22.51
C GLY A 34 -10.42 -11.69 22.47
N VAL A 35 -9.62 -11.85 21.40
CA VAL A 35 -8.70 -13.02 21.27
C VAL A 35 -7.21 -12.64 21.11
N ALA A 36 -6.88 -11.41 20.69
CA ALA A 36 -5.49 -10.99 20.43
C ALA A 36 -4.63 -10.80 21.69
N SER A 37 -5.22 -10.40 22.82
CA SER A 37 -4.48 -10.08 24.04
C SER A 37 -3.93 -11.30 24.80
N GLY A 38 -4.50 -12.49 24.57
CA GLY A 38 -4.01 -13.75 25.12
C GLY A 38 -2.78 -14.25 24.35
N ASP A 39 -2.91 -14.38 23.04
CA ASP A 39 -1.86 -14.88 22.15
C ASP A 39 -0.59 -14.00 22.18
N GLU A 40 -0.74 -12.68 22.34
CA GLU A 40 0.40 -11.76 22.44
C GLU A 40 1.18 -11.90 23.75
N LYS A 41 0.50 -12.11 24.87
CA LYS A 41 1.15 -12.30 26.18
C LYS A 41 1.88 -13.64 26.23
N ASP A 42 1.30 -14.67 25.63
CA ASP A 42 1.94 -15.97 25.49
C ASP A 42 3.18 -15.90 24.59
N ALA A 43 3.10 -15.17 23.47
CA ALA A 43 4.25 -14.93 22.59
C ALA A 43 5.39 -14.16 23.30
N GLU A 44 5.05 -13.13 24.06
CA GLU A 44 6.02 -12.39 24.86
C GLU A 44 6.72 -13.28 25.89
N ALA A 45 5.95 -14.10 26.63
CA ALA A 45 6.51 -15.03 27.61
C ALA A 45 7.51 -16.01 26.97
N VAL A 46 7.23 -16.47 25.74
CA VAL A 46 8.14 -17.31 24.96
C VAL A 46 9.43 -16.55 24.62
N PHE A 47 9.35 -15.33 24.07
CA PHE A 47 10.55 -14.56 23.73
C PHE A 47 11.38 -14.20 24.96
N VAL A 48 10.76 -13.82 26.08
CA VAL A 48 11.46 -13.56 27.34
C VAL A 48 12.15 -14.82 27.86
N SER A 49 11.50 -15.98 27.79
CA SER A 49 12.11 -17.26 28.16
C SER A 49 13.31 -17.61 27.27
N LEU A 50 13.21 -17.36 25.96
CA LEU A 50 14.32 -17.54 25.02
C LEU A 50 15.49 -16.62 25.35
N LEU A 51 15.24 -15.36 25.69
CA LEU A 51 16.28 -14.40 26.07
C LEU A 51 16.92 -14.72 27.42
N ARG A 52 16.22 -15.38 28.34
CA ARG A 52 16.84 -15.92 29.57
C ARG A 52 17.83 -17.04 29.29
N GLN A 53 17.55 -17.86 28.29
CA GLN A 53 18.42 -18.98 27.90
C GLN A 53 19.56 -18.53 26.99
N ASN A 54 19.27 -17.58 26.09
CA ASN A 54 20.22 -16.98 25.17
C ASN A 54 19.92 -15.47 25.03
N PRO A 55 20.59 -14.62 25.84
CA PRO A 55 20.38 -13.17 25.82
C PRO A 55 20.69 -12.50 24.48
N GLU A 56 21.56 -13.10 23.66
CA GLU A 56 22.03 -12.55 22.40
C GLU A 56 21.36 -13.21 21.18
N SER A 57 20.10 -13.66 21.32
CA SER A 57 19.33 -14.18 20.17
C SER A 57 18.69 -13.03 19.38
N PRO A 58 19.14 -12.74 18.14
CA PRO A 58 18.57 -11.66 17.33
C PRO A 58 17.09 -11.88 17.02
N GLU A 59 16.69 -13.13 16.76
CA GLU A 59 15.30 -13.48 16.46
C GLU A 59 14.37 -13.26 17.67
N ALA A 60 14.82 -13.58 18.89
CA ALA A 60 14.02 -13.37 20.09
C ALA A 60 13.94 -11.88 20.47
N LEU A 61 15.03 -11.13 20.33
CA LEU A 61 15.06 -9.68 20.51
C LEU A 61 14.14 -8.98 19.50
N HIS A 62 14.21 -9.38 18.23
CA HIS A 62 13.35 -8.87 17.18
C HIS A 62 11.87 -9.15 17.44
N GLY A 63 11.54 -10.40 17.78
CA GLY A 63 10.17 -10.80 18.10
C GLY A 63 9.58 -10.02 19.29
N LEU A 64 10.34 -9.88 20.37
CA LEU A 64 9.94 -9.08 21.54
C LEU A 64 9.80 -7.60 21.19
N GLY A 65 10.77 -7.03 20.46
CA GLY A 65 10.74 -5.63 20.05
C GLY A 65 9.56 -5.30 19.14
N ARG A 66 9.20 -6.20 18.22
CA ARG A 66 8.00 -6.05 17.38
C ARG A 66 6.71 -6.03 18.19
N LEU A 67 6.54 -6.97 19.13
CA LEU A 67 5.36 -7.01 20.01
C LEU A 67 5.23 -5.73 20.82
N GLN A 68 6.34 -5.25 21.40
CA GLN A 68 6.38 -3.99 22.14
C GLN A 68 6.03 -2.79 21.23
N GLY A 69 6.54 -2.77 20.00
CA GLY A 69 6.21 -1.75 19.02
C GLY A 69 4.72 -1.71 18.67
N MET A 70 4.09 -2.88 18.49
CA MET A 70 2.65 -2.99 18.24
C MET A 70 1.80 -2.46 19.42
N ARG A 71 2.30 -2.58 20.65
CA ARG A 71 1.66 -2.03 21.86
C ARG A 71 1.94 -0.55 22.09
N GLY A 72 2.80 0.08 21.28
CA GLY A 72 3.22 1.46 21.45
C GLY A 72 4.30 1.66 22.52
N GLU A 73 4.92 0.58 23.02
CA GLU A 73 6.05 0.64 23.94
C GLU A 73 7.34 0.95 23.18
N LEU A 74 7.43 2.15 22.59
CA LEU A 74 8.44 2.48 21.59
C LEU A 74 9.88 2.45 22.13
N ALA A 75 10.09 2.88 23.38
CA ALA A 75 11.42 2.90 23.99
C ALA A 75 12.01 1.49 24.20
N PRO A 76 11.33 0.53 24.87
CA PRO A 76 11.84 -0.84 24.97
C PRO A 76 11.88 -1.54 23.60
N ALA A 77 10.90 -1.31 22.71
CA ALA A 77 10.90 -1.85 21.35
C ALA A 77 12.16 -1.45 20.59
N GLY A 78 12.49 -0.15 20.58
CA GLY A 78 13.66 0.39 19.91
C GLY A 78 14.97 -0.18 20.45
N ARG A 79 15.09 -0.40 21.77
CA ARG A 79 16.28 -1.02 22.38
C ARG A 79 16.46 -2.46 21.92
N ASN A 80 15.40 -3.27 21.97
CA ASN A 80 15.46 -4.67 21.56
C ASN A 80 15.74 -4.82 20.05
N LEU A 81 15.10 -3.99 19.23
CA LEU A 81 15.32 -3.98 17.78
C LEU A 81 16.72 -3.50 17.41
N ALA A 82 17.23 -2.45 18.07
CA ALA A 82 18.60 -1.97 17.87
C ALA A 82 19.63 -3.04 18.22
N GLU A 83 19.41 -3.80 19.29
CA GLU A 83 20.30 -4.90 19.67
C GLU A 83 20.21 -6.07 18.68
N ALA A 84 19.01 -6.39 18.19
CA ALA A 84 18.81 -7.42 17.17
C ALA A 84 19.60 -7.10 15.89
N VAL A 85 19.54 -5.86 15.38
CA VAL A 85 20.29 -5.45 14.18
C VAL A 85 21.78 -5.26 14.44
N ARG A 86 22.20 -5.00 15.68
CA ARG A 86 23.63 -4.98 16.07
C ARG A 86 24.22 -6.39 16.00
N LEU A 87 23.51 -7.38 16.53
CA LEU A 87 23.93 -8.77 16.54
C LEU A 87 23.82 -9.42 15.15
N LYS A 88 22.83 -9.00 14.35
CA LYS A 88 22.58 -9.51 13.00
C LYS A 88 22.32 -8.36 12.02
N PRO A 89 23.38 -7.75 11.45
CA PRO A 89 23.24 -6.59 10.55
C PRO A 89 22.51 -6.89 9.24
N ASP A 90 22.45 -8.15 8.80
CA ASP A 90 21.75 -8.64 7.60
C ASP A 90 20.30 -9.05 7.89
N PHE A 91 19.71 -8.59 9.01
CA PHE A 91 18.32 -8.88 9.36
C PHE A 91 17.37 -7.79 8.82
N ALA A 92 16.97 -7.91 7.54
CA ALA A 92 16.15 -6.91 6.87
C ALA A 92 14.85 -6.57 7.61
N GLU A 93 14.11 -7.56 8.11
CA GLU A 93 12.85 -7.35 8.81
C GLU A 93 13.03 -6.60 10.14
N ALA A 94 14.13 -6.84 10.86
CA ALA A 94 14.43 -6.11 12.08
C ALA A 94 14.77 -4.64 11.80
N TRP A 95 15.45 -4.34 10.69
CA TRP A 95 15.66 -2.97 10.23
C TRP A 95 14.34 -2.26 9.85
N ILE A 96 13.41 -2.96 9.19
CA ILE A 96 12.09 -2.41 8.87
C ILE A 96 11.33 -2.06 10.17
N ASP A 97 11.30 -2.98 11.13
CA ASP A 97 10.58 -2.76 12.39
C ASP A 97 11.24 -1.66 13.24
N LEU A 98 12.57 -1.58 13.25
CA LEU A 98 13.28 -0.48 13.91
C LEU A 98 12.92 0.87 13.27
N GLY A 99 12.85 0.92 11.94
CA GLY A 99 12.39 2.09 11.20
C GLY A 99 10.95 2.48 11.56
N ASN A 100 10.05 1.51 11.69
CA ASN A 100 8.66 1.75 12.09
C ASN A 100 8.60 2.37 13.50
N VAL A 101 9.35 1.81 14.45
CA VAL A 101 9.45 2.33 15.83
C VAL A 101 10.01 3.75 15.84
N HIS A 102 11.05 4.05 15.08
CA HIS A 102 11.57 5.42 14.95
C HIS A 102 10.54 6.38 14.35
N LEU A 103 9.80 5.96 13.33
CA LEU A 103 8.78 6.80 12.70
C LEU A 103 7.61 7.10 13.66
N MET A 104 7.21 6.12 14.46
CA MET A 104 6.22 6.29 15.54
C MET A 104 6.75 7.15 16.69
N SER A 105 8.08 7.17 16.90
CA SER A 105 8.74 7.99 17.92
C SER A 105 9.05 9.41 17.46
N GLU A 106 8.49 9.85 16.32
CA GLU A 106 8.76 11.15 15.70
C GLU A 106 10.24 11.39 15.36
N LYS A 107 10.96 10.32 14.99
CA LYS A 107 12.37 10.32 14.58
C LYS A 107 12.53 9.90 13.11
N PRO A 108 12.09 10.74 12.15
CA PRO A 108 12.02 10.34 10.75
C PRO A 108 13.41 10.21 10.09
N GLU A 109 14.44 10.93 10.56
CA GLU A 109 15.82 10.77 10.08
C GLU A 109 16.37 9.36 10.39
N GLU A 110 16.20 8.89 11.62
CA GLU A 110 16.61 7.57 12.05
C GLU A 110 15.78 6.47 11.37
N ALA A 111 14.48 6.71 11.17
CA ALA A 111 13.62 5.80 10.42
C ALA A 111 14.09 5.62 8.98
N GLU A 112 14.40 6.73 8.29
CA GLU A 112 14.90 6.72 6.91
C GLU A 112 16.23 5.95 6.80
N SER A 113 17.14 6.14 7.76
CA SER A 113 18.39 5.37 7.84
C SER A 113 18.11 3.87 7.99
N ALA A 114 17.22 3.48 8.90
CA ALA A 114 16.86 2.09 9.13
C ALA A 114 16.23 1.43 7.88
N TYR A 115 15.31 2.11 7.19
CA TYR A 115 14.72 1.58 5.94
C TYR A 115 15.75 1.45 4.82
N ARG A 116 16.68 2.41 4.68
CA ARG A 116 17.77 2.26 3.71
C ARG A 116 18.69 1.10 4.04
N ARG A 117 18.93 0.81 5.33
CA ARG A 117 19.69 -0.38 5.74
C ARG A 117 18.92 -1.67 5.42
N ALA A 118 17.60 -1.71 5.66
CA ALA A 118 16.76 -2.83 5.23
C ALA A 118 16.87 -3.06 3.72
N LEU A 119 16.79 -2.00 2.91
CA LEU A 119 16.89 -2.08 1.44
C LEU A 119 18.30 -2.43 0.93
N ALA A 120 19.35 -2.11 1.69
CA ALA A 120 20.71 -2.55 1.37
C ALA A 120 20.91 -4.06 1.60
N VAL A 121 20.08 -4.66 2.47
CA VAL A 121 20.07 -6.10 2.72
C VAL A 121 19.13 -6.82 1.74
N ASP A 122 17.93 -6.27 1.52
CA ASP A 122 16.94 -6.78 0.57
C ASP A 122 16.29 -5.63 -0.21
N GLU A 123 16.79 -5.40 -1.43
CA GLU A 123 16.27 -4.38 -2.34
C GLU A 123 14.91 -4.73 -2.95
N THR A 124 14.46 -5.99 -2.82
CA THR A 124 13.20 -6.50 -3.37
C THR A 124 12.01 -6.37 -2.41
N SER A 125 12.26 -5.84 -1.20
CA SER A 125 11.22 -5.59 -0.21
C SER A 125 10.34 -4.40 -0.59
N ALA A 126 9.20 -4.69 -1.23
CA ALA A 126 8.18 -3.68 -1.53
C ALA A 126 7.71 -2.94 -0.26
N LEU A 127 7.62 -3.65 0.87
CA LEU A 127 7.26 -3.07 2.18
C LEU A 127 8.29 -2.02 2.64
N ALA A 128 9.59 -2.31 2.54
CA ALA A 128 10.64 -1.37 2.94
C ALA A 128 10.64 -0.10 2.05
N TRP A 129 10.44 -0.27 0.73
CA TRP A 129 10.27 0.87 -0.20
C TRP A 129 9.05 1.71 0.14
N CYS A 130 7.91 1.09 0.45
CA CYS A 130 6.70 1.80 0.87
C CYS A 130 6.94 2.59 2.17
N ASN A 131 7.55 1.97 3.18
CA ASN A 131 7.81 2.63 4.46
C ASN A 131 8.83 3.78 4.33
N LEU A 132 9.84 3.62 3.48
CA LEU A 132 10.74 4.72 3.10
C LEU A 132 9.98 5.89 2.45
N GLY A 133 9.05 5.58 1.53
CA GLY A 133 8.19 6.59 0.91
C GLY A 133 7.32 7.34 1.92
N ILE A 134 6.72 6.64 2.89
CA ILE A 134 5.92 7.24 3.97
C ILE A 134 6.80 8.17 4.82
N CYS A 135 8.01 7.73 5.16
CA CYS A 135 8.96 8.51 5.92
C CYS A 135 9.34 9.81 5.19
N GLN A 136 9.71 9.72 3.92
CA GLN A 136 10.04 10.86 3.06
C GLN A 136 8.85 11.81 2.89
N GLN A 137 7.62 11.27 2.78
CA GLN A 137 6.40 12.07 2.71
C GLN A 137 6.19 12.89 4.00
N ARG A 138 6.42 12.30 5.18
CA ARG A 138 6.35 13.03 6.47
C ARG A 138 7.39 14.14 6.56
N ARG A 139 8.53 13.98 5.89
CA ARG A 139 9.58 15.01 5.77
C ARG A 139 9.34 16.00 4.63
N SER A 140 8.16 16.02 4.02
CA SER A 140 7.80 16.86 2.86
C SER A 140 8.66 16.64 1.60
N GLN A 141 9.37 15.51 1.49
CA GLN A 141 10.22 15.18 0.35
C GLN A 141 9.43 14.46 -0.75
N LEU A 142 8.40 15.12 -1.27
CA LEU A 142 7.36 14.50 -2.12
C LEU A 142 7.92 13.79 -3.36
N LYS A 143 8.94 14.35 -4.03
CA LYS A 143 9.55 13.72 -5.21
C LYS A 143 10.26 12.42 -4.87
N GLN A 144 11.00 12.38 -3.76
CA GLN A 144 11.69 11.17 -3.31
C GLN A 144 10.67 10.12 -2.86
N ALA A 145 9.65 10.54 -2.13
CA ALA A 145 8.57 9.66 -1.71
C ALA A 145 7.84 9.03 -2.91
N SER A 146 7.53 9.81 -3.95
CA SER A 146 6.94 9.32 -5.20
C SER A 146 7.81 8.22 -5.83
N GLU A 147 9.13 8.41 -5.91
CA GLU A 147 10.05 7.39 -6.44
C GLU A 147 10.09 6.14 -5.55
N SER A 148 10.12 6.27 -4.22
CA SER A 148 10.11 5.12 -3.31
C SER A 148 8.82 4.31 -3.44
N PHE A 149 7.65 4.95 -3.50
CA PHE A 149 6.39 4.25 -3.74
C PHE A 149 6.32 3.63 -5.13
N ARG A 150 6.90 4.29 -6.14
CA ARG A 150 7.04 3.74 -7.49
C ARG A 150 7.81 2.42 -7.46
N ARG A 151 8.95 2.36 -6.77
CA ARG A 151 9.73 1.12 -6.59
C ARG A 151 8.92 0.02 -5.89
N ALA A 152 8.15 0.38 -4.86
CA ALA A 152 7.27 -0.58 -4.19
C ALA A 152 6.21 -1.17 -5.14
N LEU A 153 5.64 -0.36 -6.03
CA LEU A 153 4.61 -0.76 -6.99
C LEU A 153 5.19 -1.51 -8.21
N ASP A 154 6.41 -1.19 -8.64
CA ASP A 154 7.12 -1.97 -9.66
C ASP A 154 7.39 -3.40 -9.16
N LEU A 155 7.68 -3.57 -7.86
CA LEU A 155 7.88 -4.88 -7.22
C LEU A 155 6.55 -5.61 -6.95
N ASN A 156 5.53 -4.88 -6.52
CA ASN A 156 4.20 -5.42 -6.26
C ASN A 156 3.10 -4.43 -6.69
N PRO A 157 2.57 -4.57 -7.92
CA PRO A 157 1.52 -3.69 -8.43
C PRO A 157 0.22 -3.73 -7.63
N ARG A 158 -0.03 -4.80 -6.87
CA ARG A 158 -1.20 -4.97 -6.00
C ARG A 158 -0.99 -4.43 -4.60
N PHE A 159 0.08 -3.66 -4.37
CA PHE A 159 0.34 -3.07 -3.06
C PHE A 159 -0.51 -1.82 -2.83
N GLY A 160 -1.77 -2.03 -2.45
CA GLY A 160 -2.78 -0.98 -2.26
C GLY A 160 -2.33 0.19 -1.40
N LEU A 161 -1.62 -0.07 -0.29
CA LEU A 161 -1.08 1.00 0.56
C LEU A 161 -0.12 1.92 -0.20
N ALA A 162 0.86 1.36 -0.91
CA ALA A 162 1.80 2.14 -1.71
C ALA A 162 1.08 2.90 -2.84
N LEU A 163 0.08 2.27 -3.49
CA LEU A 163 -0.70 2.88 -4.56
C LEU A 163 -1.47 4.13 -4.07
N ARG A 164 -2.18 4.02 -2.93
CA ARG A 164 -2.89 5.16 -2.33
C ARG A 164 -1.96 6.31 -2.01
N HIS A 165 -0.81 6.02 -1.40
CA HIS A 165 0.18 7.04 -1.08
C HIS A 165 0.77 7.68 -2.33
N TRP A 166 1.11 6.87 -3.34
CA TRP A 166 1.67 7.36 -4.60
C TRP A 166 0.68 8.30 -5.31
N VAL A 167 -0.56 7.87 -5.53
CA VAL A 167 -1.62 8.68 -6.17
C VAL A 167 -1.85 9.98 -5.39
N GLY A 168 -1.89 9.91 -4.05
CA GLY A 168 -2.04 11.08 -3.19
C GLY A 168 -0.85 12.06 -3.24
N ILE A 169 0.34 11.60 -3.62
CA ILE A 169 1.49 12.47 -3.89
C ILE A 169 1.40 13.06 -5.29
N GLN A 170 0.95 12.30 -6.30
CA GLN A 170 0.84 12.81 -7.66
C GLN A 170 -0.14 13.98 -7.78
N THR A 171 -1.23 13.99 -7.00
CA THR A 171 -2.13 15.14 -6.93
C THR A 171 -1.45 16.40 -6.40
N LYS A 172 -0.53 16.26 -5.44
CA LYS A 172 0.27 17.38 -4.89
C LYS A 172 1.36 17.84 -5.86
N LEU A 173 1.85 16.94 -6.70
CA LEU A 173 2.87 17.21 -7.72
C LEU A 173 2.28 17.64 -9.07
N ASP A 174 0.96 17.86 -9.13
CA ASP A 174 0.23 18.21 -10.35
C ASP A 174 0.45 17.23 -11.52
N TRP A 175 0.35 15.92 -11.23
CA TRP A 175 0.43 14.83 -12.20
C TRP A 175 1.57 15.00 -13.23
N PRO A 176 2.84 14.80 -12.80
CA PRO A 176 3.99 14.97 -13.68
C PRO A 176 3.90 14.04 -14.89
N ASP A 177 4.53 14.46 -16.00
CA ASP A 177 4.55 13.67 -17.24
C ASP A 177 5.05 12.23 -16.96
N GLY A 178 4.38 11.22 -17.52
CA GLY A 178 4.68 9.81 -17.28
C GLY A 178 3.91 9.16 -16.13
N ALA A 179 3.34 9.94 -15.20
CA ALA A 179 2.60 9.38 -14.06
C ALA A 179 1.33 8.65 -14.50
N ALA A 180 0.63 9.16 -15.51
CA ALA A 180 -0.61 8.55 -15.97
C ALA A 180 -0.37 7.20 -16.62
N GLU A 181 0.62 7.16 -17.50
CA GLU A 181 1.06 5.98 -18.23
C GLU A 181 1.51 4.89 -17.26
N LEU A 182 2.19 5.27 -16.18
CA LEU A 182 2.65 4.33 -15.16
C LEU A 182 1.51 3.75 -14.33
N LEU A 183 0.54 4.58 -13.94
CA LEU A 183 -0.64 4.13 -13.20
C LEU A 183 -1.48 3.17 -14.06
N GLU A 184 -1.65 3.48 -15.34
CA GLU A 184 -2.29 2.58 -16.30
C GLU A 184 -1.52 1.27 -16.45
N HIS A 185 -0.18 1.32 -16.50
CA HIS A 185 0.64 0.13 -16.56
C HIS A 185 0.41 -0.79 -15.36
N TRP A 186 0.46 -0.26 -14.12
CA TRP A 186 0.20 -1.07 -12.93
C TRP A 186 -1.22 -1.64 -12.91
N ALA A 187 -2.22 -0.84 -13.28
CA ALA A 187 -3.61 -1.30 -13.40
C ALA A 187 -3.78 -2.39 -14.48
N ASP A 188 -2.99 -2.35 -15.54
CA ASP A 188 -2.98 -3.37 -16.59
C ASP A 188 -2.28 -4.67 -16.18
N THR A 189 -1.28 -4.59 -15.30
CA THR A 189 -0.67 -5.78 -14.69
C THR A 189 -1.58 -6.48 -13.67
N ALA A 190 -2.54 -5.75 -13.10
CA ALA A 190 -3.52 -6.27 -12.13
C ALA A 190 -4.95 -5.82 -12.50
N PRO A 191 -5.53 -6.34 -13.59
CA PRO A 191 -6.83 -5.89 -14.08
C PRO A 191 -8.00 -6.26 -13.16
N ASP A 192 -7.81 -7.23 -12.26
CA ASP A 192 -8.76 -7.64 -11.23
C ASP A 192 -8.63 -6.83 -9.93
N ASP A 193 -7.60 -5.99 -9.81
CA ASP A 193 -7.41 -5.14 -8.64
C ASP A 193 -8.30 -3.90 -8.71
N ALA A 194 -9.39 -3.94 -7.95
CA ALA A 194 -10.33 -2.83 -7.86
C ALA A 194 -9.67 -1.53 -7.38
N GLU A 195 -8.64 -1.59 -6.54
CA GLU A 195 -7.93 -0.41 -6.04
C GLU A 195 -7.10 0.23 -7.16
N ALA A 196 -6.43 -0.58 -7.97
CA ALA A 196 -5.70 -0.12 -9.15
C ALA A 196 -6.63 0.53 -10.19
N GLN A 197 -7.78 -0.10 -10.48
CA GLN A 197 -8.77 0.45 -11.41
C GLN A 197 -9.42 1.74 -10.87
N ALA A 198 -9.73 1.79 -9.57
CA ALA A 198 -10.27 2.99 -8.94
C ALA A 198 -9.27 4.15 -8.96
N ALA A 199 -7.98 3.86 -8.78
CA ALA A 199 -6.91 4.86 -8.86
C ALA A 199 -6.81 5.49 -10.26
N VAL A 200 -6.90 4.69 -11.34
CA VAL A 200 -6.96 5.21 -12.72
C VAL A 200 -8.17 6.13 -12.92
N GLY A 201 -9.36 5.70 -12.45
CA GLY A 201 -10.56 6.54 -12.50
C GLY A 201 -10.38 7.86 -11.74
N PHE A 202 -9.82 7.81 -10.53
CA PHE A 202 -9.52 8.99 -9.71
C PHE A 202 -8.55 9.94 -10.41
N MET A 203 -7.50 9.42 -11.05
CA MET A 203 -6.56 10.22 -11.84
C MET A 203 -7.27 11.00 -12.93
N TYR A 204 -8.09 10.35 -13.76
CA TYR A 204 -8.79 11.02 -14.87
C TYR A 204 -9.73 12.14 -14.40
N LEU A 205 -10.30 12.02 -13.20
CA LEU A 205 -11.14 13.05 -12.60
C LEU A 205 -10.34 14.25 -12.06
N ASN A 206 -9.11 14.02 -11.60
CA ASN A 206 -8.33 15.02 -10.86
C ASN A 206 -7.11 15.55 -11.63
N ARG A 207 -6.77 15.00 -12.79
CA ARG A 207 -5.72 15.53 -13.66
C ARG A 207 -6.25 16.76 -14.38
N PRO A 208 -5.59 17.93 -14.29
CA PRO A 208 -5.98 19.06 -15.10
C PRO A 208 -5.86 18.68 -16.56
N LEU A 209 -6.97 18.75 -17.30
CA LEU A 209 -6.96 18.61 -18.74
C LEU A 209 -6.03 19.70 -19.27
N LYS A 210 -4.82 19.33 -19.73
CA LYS A 210 -3.95 20.27 -20.46
C LYS A 210 -4.83 20.85 -21.58
N LYS A 211 -5.17 22.13 -21.50
CA LYS A 211 -5.90 22.83 -22.57
C LYS A 211 -5.14 22.52 -23.86
N CYS A 212 -5.80 21.85 -24.80
CA CYS A 212 -5.21 21.58 -26.11
C CYS A 212 -4.60 22.89 -26.64
N PRO A 213 -3.29 22.97 -26.91
CA PRO A 213 -2.66 24.21 -27.33
C PRO A 213 -3.05 24.64 -28.74
N SER A 214 -3.99 23.95 -29.40
CA SER A 214 -4.43 24.28 -30.75
C SER A 214 -5.92 24.60 -30.78
N LYS A 215 -6.26 25.79 -31.26
CA LYS A 215 -7.58 26.17 -31.78
C LYS A 215 -7.90 25.42 -33.09
N ARG A 216 -7.70 24.10 -33.13
CA ARG A 216 -8.18 23.26 -34.22
C ARG A 216 -9.34 22.42 -33.69
N PRO A 217 -10.48 22.35 -34.39
CA PRO A 217 -11.57 21.48 -33.98
C PRO A 217 -11.04 20.06 -33.91
N CYS A 218 -11.31 19.37 -32.79
CA CYS A 218 -10.96 17.97 -32.58
C CYS A 218 -11.59 17.12 -33.68
N THR A 219 -10.88 16.96 -34.78
CA THR A 219 -11.19 15.99 -35.81
C THR A 219 -10.66 14.66 -35.30
N ARG A 220 -11.57 13.93 -34.65
CA ARG A 220 -11.60 12.46 -34.57
C ARG A 220 -10.20 11.82 -34.61
N LEU A 221 -9.53 11.76 -33.45
CA LEU A 221 -8.50 10.76 -33.22
C LEU A 221 -9.18 9.39 -33.14
N ARG A 222 -9.45 8.79 -34.30
CA ARG A 222 -9.43 7.32 -34.41
C ARG A 222 -7.96 6.92 -34.30
N GLY A 223 -7.64 6.09 -33.32
CA GLY A 223 -6.35 5.40 -33.27
C GLY A 223 -5.40 5.81 -32.14
N SER A 224 -5.80 5.53 -30.89
CA SER A 224 -5.05 4.51 -30.14
C SER A 224 -6.08 3.57 -29.52
N GLU A 225 -6.31 2.45 -30.21
CA GLU A 225 -7.28 1.42 -29.84
C GLU A 225 -6.89 0.64 -28.56
N ALA A 226 -5.98 1.16 -27.74
CA ALA A 226 -5.56 0.54 -26.49
C ALA A 226 -6.45 0.93 -25.29
N GLY A 227 -6.86 2.21 -25.19
CA GLY A 227 -7.65 2.71 -24.04
C GLY A 227 -9.17 2.59 -24.22
N ALA A 228 -9.68 2.80 -25.43
CA ALA A 228 -11.13 2.80 -25.70
C ALA A 228 -11.74 1.39 -25.83
N SER A 229 -10.92 0.36 -26.05
CA SER A 229 -11.35 -1.02 -26.27
C SER A 229 -11.64 -1.80 -24.98
N ARG A 230 -11.28 -1.26 -23.81
CA ARG A 230 -11.56 -1.90 -22.51
C ARG A 230 -12.93 -1.57 -21.94
N PHE A 231 -13.51 -0.41 -22.27
CA PHE A 231 -14.87 -0.07 -21.84
C PHE A 231 -15.98 -0.80 -22.63
N SER A 232 -15.67 -1.33 -23.82
CA SER A 232 -16.64 -2.11 -24.62
C SER A 232 -16.89 -3.53 -24.12
N ARG A 233 -16.15 -4.03 -23.11
CA ARG A 233 -16.32 -5.40 -22.57
C ARG A 233 -17.21 -5.51 -21.33
N LEU A 234 -17.89 -4.43 -20.93
CA LEU A 234 -19.00 -4.47 -19.96
C LEU A 234 -20.38 -4.49 -20.62
N ARG A 235 -20.46 -4.60 -21.95
CA ARG A 235 -21.71 -4.86 -22.67
C ARG A 235 -21.67 -6.25 -23.30
N GLN A 236 -22.16 -7.24 -22.57
CA GLN A 236 -22.82 -8.39 -23.17
C GLN A 236 -24.33 -8.28 -22.90
N PRO A 237 -25.17 -8.81 -23.79
CA PRO A 237 -26.42 -8.17 -24.17
C PRO A 237 -27.58 -8.77 -23.38
N LEU A 238 -28.21 -7.98 -22.51
CA LEU A 238 -29.61 -8.22 -22.18
C LEU A 238 -30.43 -7.39 -23.18
N GLY A 239 -30.89 -8.09 -24.22
CA GLY A 239 -31.60 -7.52 -25.35
C GLY A 239 -32.93 -6.89 -24.96
N LEU A 240 -32.93 -5.58 -24.72
CA LEU A 240 -34.13 -4.75 -24.72
C LEU A 240 -33.84 -3.43 -25.45
N PRO A 241 -34.71 -2.98 -26.38
CA PRO A 241 -34.46 -1.82 -27.22
C PRO A 241 -34.56 -0.48 -26.47
N LEU A 242 -33.63 0.44 -26.79
CA LEU A 242 -33.54 1.81 -26.26
C LEU A 242 -34.69 2.71 -26.79
N TRP A 243 -35.88 2.63 -26.20
CA TRP A 243 -36.87 3.72 -26.27
C TRP A 243 -37.61 3.80 -24.93
N GLY A 244 -37.16 4.70 -24.05
CA GLY A 244 -37.87 5.01 -22.81
C GLY A 244 -37.01 5.81 -21.84
N LEU A 245 -37.55 6.96 -21.42
CA LEU A 245 -37.07 7.85 -20.34
C LEU A 245 -36.09 8.98 -20.73
N LEU A 246 -36.50 9.78 -21.72
CA LEU A 246 -36.38 11.25 -21.60
C LEU A 246 -37.74 11.80 -21.19
N ALA A 247 -38.06 11.83 -19.89
CA ALA A 247 -39.26 12.49 -19.38
C ALA A 247 -39.23 12.73 -17.85
N HIS A 248 -38.34 13.59 -17.36
CA HIS A 248 -38.64 14.47 -16.22
C HIS A 248 -37.48 15.43 -15.97
N PHE A 249 -37.54 16.63 -16.54
CA PHE A 249 -37.25 17.89 -15.85
C PHE A 249 -37.67 19.02 -16.81
N GLY A 250 -38.65 19.80 -16.36
CA GLY A 250 -39.48 20.67 -17.19
C GLY A 250 -38.74 21.78 -17.92
N ARG A 251 -39.19 22.02 -19.16
CA ARG A 251 -38.90 23.24 -19.93
C ARG A 251 -39.75 24.38 -19.38
N THR A 252 -39.12 25.49 -19.02
CA THR A 252 -39.72 26.81 -19.14
C THR A 252 -39.73 27.19 -20.62
N ASP A 253 -40.91 27.46 -21.18
CA ASP A 253 -41.04 28.00 -22.54
C ASP A 253 -41.61 29.44 -22.46
N PRO A 254 -40.90 30.46 -22.94
CA PRO A 254 -41.41 31.80 -23.08
C PRO A 254 -42.00 31.98 -24.48
N ARG A 255 -43.34 32.12 -24.57
CA ARG A 255 -44.08 32.90 -25.59
C ARG A 255 -45.58 32.57 -25.50
N ASN A 256 -46.37 33.50 -24.97
CA ASN A 256 -47.71 33.73 -25.49
C ASN A 256 -48.08 35.21 -25.32
N HIS A 257 -48.08 35.92 -26.45
CA HIS A 257 -48.83 37.15 -26.66
C HIS A 257 -50.16 36.75 -27.31
N ALA A 258 -51.27 37.03 -26.62
CA ALA A 258 -52.56 37.45 -27.16
C ALA A 258 -53.46 37.84 -25.97
#